data_AF-A0AAV2NUF9-F1
#
_entry.id   AF-A0AAV2NUF9-F1
#
_cell.length_a   1.000
_cell.length_b   1.000
_cell.length_c   1.000
_cell.angle_alpha   90.00
_cell.angle_beta   90.00
_cell.angle_gamma   90.00
#
_symmetry.space_group_name_H-M   'P 1'
#
loop_
_entity.id
_entity.type
_entity.pdbx_description
1 polymer ?
#
loop_
_entity_poly.entity_id
_entity_poly.type
_entity_poly.pdbx_seq_one_letter_code
_entity_poly.pdbx_strand_id
1 'polypeptide(L)'
;MLMEKTKKRQHYESIEKTCNQTILSLASTLRNSVIKENDTETIINQLRDGSANKIASWNQLKILAITRPAVIIYSYTMLATFLRIQLSLISGHMYKDAQNVDNGIIGNEVQAKYMALSSYFIYESIKILSNLIQSKVVMVTQSLSLTKQLTLRDLEQIYWALTSCISADSSTDPVKNLTYYMLQQENTENNDTSIYTKLINQMLDVSESGEVQDLMQKNVRSGFVLLMDHISVYFNDSSKNDNEHDVRDTSHSEESNVKNSTSTYLQEATNNGSSEFVNINKTTMALAKIIPIVNGQVPDNPTPNDIAADWLQHLILNNELKILGANIYEAFSCSQS
;
A
#
# COMPACT_ATOMS: atom_id res chain seq x y z
N MET A 1 32.73 19.23 18.72
CA MET A 1 31.27 19.45 18.89
C MET A 1 30.50 19.82 17.61
N LEU A 2 30.70 21.00 16.98
CA LEU A 2 29.93 21.36 15.75
C LEU A 2 30.29 20.48 14.54
N MET A 3 31.58 20.24 14.33
CA MET A 3 32.06 19.42 13.21
C MET A 3 31.60 17.96 13.30
N GLU A 4 31.55 17.37 14.49
CA GLU A 4 31.07 16.00 14.72
C GLU A 4 29.56 15.89 14.46
N LYS A 5 28.77 16.86 14.92
CA LYS A 5 27.34 16.95 14.61
C LYS A 5 27.09 17.03 13.10
N THR A 6 27.88 17.83 12.37
CA THR A 6 27.77 17.93 10.91
C THR A 6 28.14 16.61 10.22
N LYS A 7 29.24 15.95 10.64
CA LYS A 7 29.64 14.65 10.08
C LYS A 7 28.58 13.57 10.30
N LYS A 8 28.02 13.49 11.52
CA LYS A 8 26.95 12.55 11.87
C LYS A 8 25.70 12.79 11.01
N ARG A 9 25.31 14.05 10.83
CA ARG A 9 24.16 14.43 9.97
C ARG A 9 24.39 14.01 8.51
N GLN A 10 25.55 14.34 7.95
CA GLN A 10 25.89 13.97 6.57
C GLN A 10 25.92 12.45 6.36
N HIS A 11 26.42 11.71 7.35
CA HIS A 11 26.39 10.25 7.31
C HIS A 11 24.94 9.75 7.26
N TYR A 12 24.07 10.22 8.17
CA TYR A 12 22.67 9.82 8.16
C TYR A 12 21.92 10.21 6.87
N GLU A 13 22.15 11.40 6.33
CA GLU A 13 21.58 11.81 5.04
C GLU A 13 21.96 10.85 3.89
N SER A 14 23.17 10.28 3.93
CA SER A 14 23.58 9.23 2.99
C SER A 14 22.83 7.93 3.24
N ILE A 15 22.68 7.51 4.50
CA ILE A 15 21.95 6.30 4.87
C ILE A 15 20.47 6.40 4.49
N GLU A 16 19.84 7.56 4.67
CA GLU A 16 18.45 7.78 4.26
C GLU A 16 18.29 7.57 2.75
N LYS A 17 19.21 8.11 1.93
CA LYS A 17 19.22 7.91 0.48
C LYS A 17 19.40 6.44 0.10
N THR A 18 20.36 5.75 0.73
CA THR A 18 20.56 4.32 0.51
C THR A 18 19.30 3.53 0.88
N CYS A 19 18.68 3.83 2.02
CA CYS A 19 17.44 3.20 2.46
C CYS A 19 16.30 3.40 1.45
N ASN A 20 16.13 4.62 0.93
CA ASN A 20 15.13 4.90 -0.12
C ASN A 20 15.37 4.04 -1.37
N GLN A 21 16.62 3.93 -1.82
CA GLN A 21 16.99 3.11 -2.97
C GLN A 21 16.74 1.62 -2.72
N THR A 22 17.08 1.12 -1.52
CA THR A 22 16.82 -0.27 -1.13
C THR A 22 15.31 -0.56 -1.08
N ILE A 23 14.51 0.33 -0.50
CA ILE A 23 13.04 0.22 -0.47
C ILE A 23 12.50 0.14 -1.90
N LEU A 24 12.89 1.06 -2.79
CA LEU A 24 12.45 1.07 -4.19
C LEU A 24 12.81 -0.24 -4.92
N SER A 25 14.04 -0.70 -4.75
CA SER A 25 14.53 -1.91 -5.41
C SER A 25 13.78 -3.16 -4.93
N LEU A 26 13.63 -3.33 -3.62
CA LEU A 26 12.98 -4.51 -3.04
C LEU A 26 11.46 -4.50 -3.21
N ALA A 27 10.83 -3.32 -3.25
CA ALA A 27 9.40 -3.18 -3.48
C ALA A 27 8.98 -3.70 -4.87
N SER A 28 9.83 -3.55 -5.89
CA SER A 28 9.60 -4.10 -7.23
C SER A 28 9.55 -5.63 -7.19
N THR A 29 10.52 -6.27 -6.53
CA THR A 29 10.53 -7.73 -6.35
C THR A 29 9.34 -8.21 -5.53
N LEU A 30 9.03 -7.50 -4.44
CA LEU A 30 7.89 -7.81 -3.58
C LEU A 30 6.55 -7.72 -4.34
N ARG A 31 6.40 -6.74 -5.24
CA ARG A 31 5.21 -6.61 -6.11
C ARG A 31 4.99 -7.88 -6.93
N ASN A 32 6.05 -8.41 -7.53
CA ASN A 32 5.99 -9.62 -8.34
C ASN A 32 5.58 -10.83 -7.51
N SER A 33 6.12 -10.97 -6.29
CA SER A 33 5.68 -12.01 -5.37
C SER A 33 4.20 -11.86 -4.99
N VAL A 34 3.73 -10.64 -4.71
CA VAL A 34 2.30 -10.39 -4.41
C VAL A 34 1.40 -10.77 -5.57
N ILE A 35 1.76 -10.40 -6.80
CA ILE A 35 0.98 -10.74 -8.00
C ILE A 35 0.91 -12.25 -8.18
N LYS A 36 2.05 -12.94 -8.02
CA LYS A 36 2.15 -14.39 -8.12
C LYS A 36 1.27 -15.10 -7.09
N GLU A 37 1.32 -14.69 -5.82
CA GLU A 37 0.53 -15.33 -4.75
C GLU A 37 -0.97 -14.97 -4.81
N ASN A 38 -1.33 -13.92 -5.55
CA ASN A 38 -2.70 -13.43 -5.70
C ASN A 38 -3.10 -13.35 -7.18
N ASP A 39 -2.79 -14.38 -7.97
CA ASP A 39 -2.96 -14.40 -9.42
C ASP A 39 -4.43 -14.35 -9.86
N THR A 40 -4.80 -13.28 -10.56
CA THR A 40 -6.12 -13.10 -11.17
C THR A 40 -6.16 -13.42 -12.65
N GLU A 41 -5.02 -13.41 -13.35
CA GLU A 41 -4.94 -13.62 -14.80
C GLU A 41 -5.45 -15.01 -15.17
N THR A 42 -5.09 -16.05 -14.41
CA THR A 42 -5.59 -17.41 -14.65
C THR A 42 -7.13 -17.44 -14.66
N ILE A 43 -7.78 -16.79 -13.70
CA ILE A 43 -9.24 -16.78 -13.59
C ILE A 43 -9.87 -15.92 -14.68
N ILE A 44 -9.28 -14.77 -14.99
CA ILE A 44 -9.75 -13.87 -16.06
C ILE A 44 -9.69 -14.59 -17.41
N ASN A 45 -8.61 -15.32 -17.69
CA ASN A 45 -8.45 -16.08 -18.93
C ASN A 45 -9.50 -17.20 -19.05
N GLN A 46 -9.75 -17.95 -17.98
CA GLN A 46 -10.81 -18.98 -17.93
C GLN A 46 -12.24 -18.39 -18.06
N LEU A 47 -12.47 -17.17 -17.58
CA LEU A 47 -13.74 -16.47 -17.77
C LEU A 47 -13.91 -16.00 -19.22
N ARG A 48 -12.82 -15.59 -19.88
CA ARG A 48 -12.80 -15.11 -21.27
C ARG A 48 -13.00 -16.25 -22.28
N ASP A 49 -12.37 -17.40 -22.05
CA ASP A 49 -12.48 -18.56 -22.94
C ASP A 49 -13.76 -19.41 -22.72
N GLY A 50 -14.51 -19.12 -21.66
CA GLY A 50 -15.77 -19.79 -21.34
C GLY A 50 -15.61 -21.17 -20.68
N SER A 51 -14.39 -21.58 -20.32
CA SER A 51 -14.10 -22.85 -19.65
C SER A 51 -14.45 -22.86 -18.16
N ALA A 52 -14.61 -21.69 -17.55
CA ALA A 52 -14.92 -21.52 -16.13
C ALA A 52 -16.39 -21.74 -15.76
N ASN A 53 -16.62 -22.22 -14.52
CA ASN A 53 -17.87 -21.97 -13.82
C ASN A 53 -17.98 -20.48 -13.50
N LYS A 54 -18.77 -19.75 -14.29
CA LYS A 54 -18.89 -18.29 -14.22
C LYS A 54 -19.07 -17.76 -12.80
N ILE A 55 -20.07 -18.25 -12.06
CA ILE A 55 -20.40 -17.71 -10.73
C ILE A 55 -19.28 -18.00 -9.73
N ALA A 56 -18.73 -19.22 -9.76
CA ALA A 56 -17.64 -19.59 -8.86
C ALA A 56 -16.38 -18.76 -9.16
N SER A 57 -16.01 -18.62 -10.43
CA SER A 57 -14.84 -17.84 -10.86
C SER A 57 -14.98 -16.35 -10.55
N TRP A 58 -16.16 -15.75 -10.72
CA TRP A 58 -16.40 -14.36 -10.31
C TRP A 58 -16.33 -14.16 -8.79
N ASN A 59 -16.80 -15.13 -8.01
CA ASN A 59 -16.65 -15.07 -6.55
C ASN A 59 -15.19 -15.23 -6.12
N GLN A 60 -14.41 -16.10 -6.79
CA GLN A 60 -12.98 -16.20 -6.51
C GLN A 60 -12.23 -14.92 -6.92
N LEU A 61 -12.56 -14.36 -8.09
CA LEU A 61 -11.99 -13.10 -8.56
C LEU A 61 -12.31 -11.93 -7.62
N LYS A 62 -13.52 -11.91 -7.03
CA LYS A 62 -13.88 -10.95 -5.96
C LYS A 62 -12.89 -11.00 -4.80
N ILE A 63 -12.57 -12.20 -4.30
CA ILE A 63 -11.64 -12.37 -3.18
C ILE A 63 -10.25 -11.86 -3.56
N LEU A 64 -9.71 -12.31 -4.69
CA LEU A 64 -8.36 -11.94 -5.12
C LEU A 64 -8.23 -10.46 -5.46
N ALA A 65 -9.22 -9.88 -6.16
CA ALA A 65 -9.23 -8.46 -6.51
C ALA A 65 -9.19 -7.56 -5.28
N ILE A 66 -9.95 -7.88 -4.22
CA ILE A 66 -9.94 -7.10 -2.97
C ILE A 66 -8.65 -7.35 -2.17
N THR A 67 -8.14 -8.59 -2.19
CA THR A 67 -6.94 -9.01 -1.48
C THR A 67 -5.69 -8.31 -2.02
N ARG A 68 -5.51 -8.29 -3.34
CA ARG A 68 -4.26 -7.85 -3.98
C ARG A 68 -3.79 -6.44 -3.56
N PRO A 69 -4.62 -5.37 -3.61
CA PRO A 69 -4.23 -4.05 -3.11
C PRO A 69 -4.05 -4.02 -1.59
N ALA A 70 -4.81 -4.79 -0.82
CA ALA A 70 -4.61 -4.89 0.63
C ALA A 70 -3.22 -5.48 0.96
N VAL A 71 -2.82 -6.57 0.29
CA VAL A 71 -1.50 -7.17 0.46
C VAL A 71 -0.39 -6.17 0.06
N ILE A 72 -0.55 -5.41 -1.03
CA ILE A 72 0.40 -4.34 -1.40
C ILE A 72 0.53 -3.30 -0.27
N ILE A 73 -0.60 -2.79 0.24
CA ILE A 73 -0.59 -1.77 1.30
C ILE A 73 0.13 -2.26 2.55
N TYR A 74 -0.23 -3.45 3.06
CA TYR A 74 0.43 -4.05 4.22
C TYR A 74 1.91 -4.32 3.94
N SER A 75 2.21 -5.04 2.86
CA SER A 75 3.57 -5.52 2.60
C SER A 75 4.57 -4.39 2.34
N TYR A 76 4.17 -3.33 1.63
CA TYR A 76 5.03 -2.18 1.41
C TYR A 76 5.25 -1.38 2.71
N THR A 77 4.21 -1.25 3.54
CA THR A 77 4.34 -0.59 4.86
C THR A 77 5.32 -1.35 5.75
N MET A 78 5.18 -2.68 5.81
CA MET A 78 6.06 -3.55 6.58
C MET A 78 7.50 -3.48 6.08
N LEU A 79 7.72 -3.61 4.77
CA LEU A 79 9.05 -3.54 4.15
C LEU A 79 9.72 -2.19 4.41
N ALA A 80 9.02 -1.08 4.16
CA ALA A 80 9.56 0.27 4.37
C ALA A 80 9.94 0.51 5.84
N THR A 81 9.07 0.12 6.77
CA THR A 81 9.32 0.27 8.21
C THR A 81 10.51 -0.58 8.65
N PHE A 82 10.53 -1.86 8.25
CA PHE A 82 11.61 -2.78 8.60
C PHE A 82 12.96 -2.32 8.06
N LEU A 83 13.04 -1.91 6.78
CA LEU A 83 14.27 -1.40 6.19
C LEU A 83 14.75 -0.11 6.86
N ARG A 84 13.83 0.78 7.26
CA ARG A 84 14.19 1.98 8.03
C ARG A 84 14.83 1.62 9.37
N ILE A 85 14.28 0.63 10.07
CA ILE A 85 14.85 0.13 11.33
C ILE A 85 16.21 -0.53 11.07
N GLN A 86 16.25 -1.53 10.18
CA GLN A 86 17.42 -2.32 9.86
C GLN A 86 18.62 -1.47 9.44
N LEU A 87 18.46 -0.61 8.41
CA LEU A 87 19.58 0.20 7.92
C LEU A 87 20.01 1.26 8.92
N SER A 88 19.08 1.89 9.65
CA SER A 88 19.43 2.92 10.63
C SER A 88 20.17 2.34 11.83
N LEU A 89 19.76 1.15 12.29
CA LEU A 89 20.37 0.46 13.42
C LEU A 89 21.80 0.03 13.10
N ILE A 90 22.02 -0.72 12.02
CA ILE A 90 23.36 -1.18 11.65
C ILE A 90 24.30 -0.01 11.34
N SER A 91 23.80 1.02 10.65
CA SER A 91 24.59 2.22 10.34
C SER A 91 24.95 3.00 11.59
N GLY A 92 24.10 2.99 12.61
CA GLY A 92 24.37 3.60 13.91
C GLY A 92 25.58 2.94 14.58
N HIS A 93 25.59 1.60 14.65
CA HIS A 93 26.73 0.85 15.18
C HIS A 93 28.00 1.07 14.35
N MET A 94 27.91 0.99 13.02
CA MET A 94 29.07 1.23 12.14
C MET A 94 29.67 2.63 12.35
N TYR A 95 28.83 3.65 12.55
CA TYR A 95 29.30 5.01 12.84
C TYR A 95 29.96 5.12 14.23
N LYS A 96 29.48 4.36 15.22
CA LYS A 96 30.06 4.29 16.56
C LYS A 96 31.40 3.55 16.57
N ASP A 97 31.51 2.46 15.82
CA ASP A 97 32.73 1.68 15.70
C ASP A 97 33.82 2.47 14.96
N ALA A 98 33.45 3.24 13.94
CA ALA A 98 34.38 4.15 13.27
C ALA A 98 34.96 5.25 14.19
N GLN A 99 34.33 5.52 15.34
CA GLN A 99 34.80 6.48 16.34
C GLN A 99 35.62 5.83 17.47
N ASN A 100 35.47 4.52 17.71
CA ASN A 100 36.10 3.82 18.83
C ASN A 100 37.01 2.70 18.32
N VAL A 101 38.32 2.82 18.52
CA VAL A 101 39.32 1.84 18.04
C VAL A 101 39.20 0.47 18.73
N ASP A 102 38.56 0.41 19.91
CA ASP A 102 38.42 -0.81 20.74
C ASP A 102 37.11 -1.60 20.54
N ASN A 103 36.15 -1.09 19.77
CA ASN A 103 34.92 -1.85 19.49
C ASN A 103 35.12 -2.76 18.28
N GLY A 104 34.75 -4.04 18.42
CA GLY A 104 34.83 -5.02 17.34
C GLY A 104 34.11 -4.53 16.08
N ILE A 105 34.87 -4.41 14.98
CA ILE A 105 34.37 -3.94 13.68
C ILE A 105 33.27 -4.90 13.21
N ILE A 106 32.11 -4.37 12.81
CA ILE A 106 31.10 -5.16 12.09
C ILE A 106 31.73 -5.67 10.80
N GLY A 107 32.01 -6.98 10.74
CA GLY A 107 32.55 -7.62 9.56
C GLY A 107 31.57 -7.61 8.40
N ASN A 108 32.09 -7.54 7.17
CA ASN A 108 31.29 -7.53 5.94
C ASN A 108 30.32 -8.73 5.85
N GLU A 109 30.71 -9.90 6.38
CA GLU A 109 29.86 -11.09 6.42
C GLU A 109 28.63 -10.89 7.33
N VAL A 110 28.83 -10.31 8.52
CA VAL A 110 27.74 -9.99 9.45
C VAL A 110 26.80 -8.96 8.84
N GLN A 111 27.35 -7.93 8.19
CA GLN A 111 26.56 -6.94 7.47
C GLN A 111 25.72 -7.59 6.36
N ALA A 112 26.32 -8.42 5.51
CA ALA A 112 25.62 -9.08 4.42
C ALA A 112 24.51 -10.01 4.94
N LYS A 113 24.80 -10.83 5.96
CA LYS A 113 23.82 -11.71 6.61
C LYS A 113 22.67 -10.93 7.23
N TYR A 114 22.97 -9.82 7.91
CA TYR A 114 21.97 -8.96 8.51
C TYR A 114 21.10 -8.27 7.46
N MET A 115 21.68 -7.76 6.38
CA MET A 115 20.93 -7.13 5.29
C MET A 115 20.02 -8.11 4.53
N ALA A 116 20.37 -9.40 4.50
CA ALA A 116 19.59 -10.42 3.80
C ALA A 116 18.26 -10.80 4.47
N LEU A 117 17.99 -10.35 5.71
CA LEU A 117 16.78 -10.69 6.46
C LEU A 117 15.49 -10.33 5.70
N SER A 118 15.46 -9.17 5.03
CA SER A 118 14.27 -8.72 4.28
C SER A 118 13.91 -9.65 3.12
N SER A 119 14.84 -10.47 2.63
CA SER A 119 14.58 -11.43 1.56
C SER A 119 13.59 -12.51 1.99
N TYR A 120 13.62 -12.94 3.26
CA TYR A 120 12.69 -13.95 3.77
C TYR A 120 11.24 -13.48 3.62
N PHE A 121 10.97 -12.22 3.95
CA PHE A 121 9.65 -11.63 3.78
C PHE A 121 9.18 -11.68 2.32
N ILE A 122 10.06 -11.32 1.39
CA ILE A 122 9.75 -11.18 -0.04
C ILE A 122 9.46 -12.53 -0.71
N TYR A 123 10.13 -13.60 -0.30
CA TYR A 123 10.05 -14.89 -0.99
C TYR A 123 9.20 -15.93 -0.26
N GLU A 124 9.14 -15.89 1.08
CA GLU A 124 8.46 -16.91 1.88
C GLU A 124 7.23 -16.33 2.59
N SER A 125 7.42 -15.33 3.45
CA SER A 125 6.35 -14.83 4.32
C SER A 125 5.25 -14.09 3.58
N ILE A 126 5.50 -13.61 2.36
CA ILE A 126 4.47 -12.97 1.54
C ILE A 126 3.30 -13.90 1.21
N LYS A 127 3.56 -15.21 1.11
CA LYS A 127 2.52 -16.23 0.95
C LYS A 127 1.67 -16.34 2.22
N ILE A 128 2.30 -16.29 3.39
CA ILE A 128 1.61 -16.30 4.69
C ILE A 128 0.72 -15.07 4.83
N LEU A 129 1.25 -13.88 4.51
CA LEU A 129 0.49 -12.63 4.52
C LEU A 129 -0.67 -12.65 3.53
N SER A 130 -0.44 -13.14 2.31
CA SER A 130 -1.49 -13.26 1.28
C SER A 130 -2.61 -14.20 1.74
N ASN A 131 -2.28 -15.38 2.27
CA ASN A 131 -3.27 -16.33 2.79
C ASN A 131 -4.08 -15.75 3.95
N LEU A 132 -3.42 -15.05 4.89
CA LEU A 132 -4.09 -14.37 5.99
C LEU A 132 -5.10 -13.37 5.43
N ILE A 133 -4.67 -12.45 4.56
CA ILE A 133 -5.55 -11.40 4.03
C ILE A 133 -6.68 -12.02 3.19
N GLN A 134 -6.42 -13.01 2.34
CA GLN A 134 -7.45 -13.72 1.58
C GLN A 134 -8.50 -14.33 2.51
N SER A 135 -8.09 -15.02 3.58
CA SER A 135 -9.03 -15.61 4.54
C SER A 135 -9.92 -14.56 5.20
N LYS A 136 -9.36 -13.39 5.51
CA LYS A 136 -10.08 -12.27 6.14
C LYS A 136 -11.02 -11.60 5.13
N VAL A 137 -10.62 -11.47 3.86
CA VAL A 137 -11.46 -11.00 2.75
C VAL A 137 -12.65 -11.93 2.52
N VAL A 138 -12.46 -13.25 2.58
CA VAL A 138 -13.56 -14.22 2.52
C VAL A 138 -14.57 -13.95 3.63
N MET A 139 -14.11 -13.79 4.88
CA MET A 139 -14.99 -13.54 6.02
C MET A 139 -15.78 -12.24 5.88
N VAL A 140 -15.16 -11.13 5.45
CA VAL A 140 -15.85 -9.83 5.35
C VAL A 140 -16.74 -9.71 4.10
N THR A 141 -16.54 -10.53 3.06
CA THR A 141 -17.30 -10.45 1.81
C THR A 141 -18.24 -11.63 1.54
N GLN A 142 -18.32 -12.63 2.43
CA GLN A 142 -19.13 -13.84 2.24
C GLN A 142 -20.62 -13.55 1.98
N SER A 143 -21.18 -12.51 2.62
CA SER A 143 -22.59 -12.14 2.50
C SER A 143 -22.89 -11.25 1.29
N LEU A 144 -21.86 -10.83 0.54
CA LEU A 144 -22.01 -9.90 -0.57
C LEU A 144 -22.20 -10.67 -1.88
N SER A 145 -23.39 -10.55 -2.47
CA SER A 145 -23.67 -11.04 -3.82
C SER A 145 -23.00 -10.16 -4.88
N LEU A 146 -22.70 -10.75 -6.03
CA LEU A 146 -22.09 -10.04 -7.18
C LEU A 146 -22.99 -8.92 -7.74
N THR A 147 -24.30 -9.01 -7.53
CA THR A 147 -25.29 -8.02 -7.96
C THR A 147 -25.55 -6.92 -6.95
N LYS A 148 -25.01 -7.03 -5.72
CA LYS A 148 -25.21 -6.03 -4.67
C LYS A 148 -24.68 -4.68 -5.14
N GLN A 149 -25.52 -3.66 -5.03
CA GLN A 149 -25.16 -2.27 -5.29
C GLN A 149 -24.41 -1.72 -4.09
N LEU A 150 -23.23 -1.17 -4.32
CA LEU A 150 -22.35 -0.61 -3.30
C LEU A 150 -22.00 0.83 -3.67
N THR A 151 -21.96 1.70 -2.68
CA THR A 151 -21.36 3.03 -2.76
C THR A 151 -19.84 2.93 -2.51
N LEU A 152 -19.12 4.03 -2.77
CA LEU A 152 -17.70 4.14 -2.37
C LEU A 152 -17.52 3.94 -0.86
N ARG A 153 -18.46 4.46 -0.05
CA ARG A 153 -18.46 4.29 1.42
C ARG A 153 -18.64 2.83 1.82
N ASP A 154 -19.48 2.06 1.12
CA ASP A 154 -19.62 0.63 1.41
C ASP A 154 -18.31 -0.12 1.13
N LEU A 155 -17.58 0.27 0.07
CA LEU A 155 -16.26 -0.30 -0.22
C LEU A 155 -15.21 0.07 0.83
N GLU A 156 -15.21 1.33 1.28
CA GLU A 156 -14.38 1.78 2.41
C GLU A 156 -14.67 0.96 3.67
N GLN A 157 -15.96 0.70 3.97
CA GLN A 157 -16.37 -0.14 5.10
C GLN A 157 -15.89 -1.59 4.98
N ILE A 158 -15.79 -2.15 3.76
CA ILE A 158 -15.22 -3.48 3.54
C ILE A 158 -13.74 -3.50 3.95
N TYR A 159 -12.95 -2.52 3.52
CA TYR A 159 -11.54 -2.42 3.90
C TYR A 159 -11.36 -2.09 5.39
N TRP A 160 -12.23 -1.27 5.97
CA TRP A 160 -12.24 -1.02 7.40
C TRP A 160 -12.54 -2.29 8.21
N ALA A 161 -13.54 -3.08 7.79
CA ALA A 161 -13.86 -4.38 8.39
C ALA A 161 -12.69 -5.36 8.24
N LEU A 162 -12.01 -5.36 7.08
CA LEU A 162 -10.82 -6.18 6.85
C LEU A 162 -9.70 -5.82 7.84
N THR A 163 -9.35 -4.54 7.97
CA THR A 163 -8.33 -4.09 8.93
C THR A 163 -8.70 -4.47 10.36
N SER A 164 -9.96 -4.26 10.75
CA SER A 164 -10.45 -4.62 12.09
C SER A 164 -10.37 -6.13 12.36
N CYS A 165 -10.71 -6.95 11.36
CA CYS A 165 -10.65 -8.41 11.46
C CYS A 165 -9.21 -8.95 11.56
N ILE A 166 -8.26 -8.28 10.90
CA ILE A 166 -6.84 -8.57 11.01
C ILE A 166 -6.34 -8.17 12.42
N SER A 167 -6.62 -6.95 12.87
CA SER A 167 -6.12 -6.45 14.17
C SER A 167 -6.70 -7.18 15.38
N ALA A 168 -7.89 -7.78 15.24
CA ALA A 168 -8.51 -8.61 16.27
C ALA A 168 -7.78 -9.95 16.47
N ASP A 169 -7.07 -10.44 15.46
CA ASP A 169 -6.33 -11.70 15.48
C ASP A 169 -4.86 -11.46 15.85
N SER A 170 -4.63 -11.21 17.14
CA SER A 170 -3.34 -10.69 17.62
C SER A 170 -2.14 -11.61 17.37
N SER A 171 -2.34 -12.91 17.12
CA SER A 171 -1.26 -13.86 16.84
C SER A 171 -0.78 -13.83 15.38
N THR A 172 -1.61 -13.28 14.47
CA THR A 172 -1.30 -13.21 13.04
C THR A 172 -1.32 -11.78 12.50
N ASP A 173 -1.69 -10.80 13.31
CA ASP A 173 -1.65 -9.38 12.96
C ASP A 173 -0.25 -8.98 12.47
N PRO A 174 -0.07 -8.58 11.19
CA PRO A 174 1.23 -8.24 10.63
C PRO A 174 1.84 -6.96 11.19
N VAL A 175 1.05 -6.10 11.84
CA VAL A 175 1.55 -4.92 12.53
C VAL A 175 2.16 -5.33 13.88
N LYS A 176 1.46 -6.17 14.65
CA LYS A 176 1.93 -6.61 15.96
C LYS A 176 3.05 -7.66 15.88
N ASN A 177 3.06 -8.44 14.81
CA ASN A 177 3.99 -9.57 14.61
C ASN A 177 4.94 -9.30 13.44
N LEU A 178 5.40 -8.05 13.25
CA LEU A 178 6.31 -7.69 12.15
C LEU A 178 7.53 -8.63 12.07
N THR A 179 8.12 -8.94 13.22
CA THR A 179 9.32 -9.78 13.35
C THR A 179 9.08 -11.21 12.86
N TYR A 180 7.92 -11.80 13.17
CA TYR A 180 7.51 -13.11 12.65
C TYR A 180 7.47 -13.16 11.12
N TYR A 181 7.01 -12.09 10.47
CA TYR A 181 6.99 -12.03 9.01
C TYR A 181 8.37 -11.75 8.40
N MET A 182 9.24 -11.04 9.11
CA MET A 182 10.54 -10.59 8.58
C MET A 182 11.68 -11.57 8.82
N LEU A 183 11.59 -12.44 9.83
CA LEU A 183 12.70 -13.28 10.26
C LEU A 183 12.37 -14.77 10.18
N GLN A 184 13.34 -15.57 9.72
CA GLN A 184 13.28 -17.03 9.83
C GLN A 184 13.50 -17.44 11.29
N GLN A 185 12.66 -18.33 11.82
CA GLN A 185 12.73 -18.82 13.20
C GLN A 185 14.11 -19.44 13.55
N GLU A 186 14.82 -20.01 12.58
CA GLU A 186 16.16 -20.60 12.77
C GLU A 186 17.26 -19.56 13.09
N ASN A 187 17.07 -18.27 12.76
CA ASN A 187 18.04 -17.22 13.07
C ASN A 187 18.05 -16.80 14.55
N THR A 188 17.12 -17.32 15.36
CA THR A 188 16.90 -16.94 16.76
C THR A 188 17.48 -17.94 17.78
N GLU A 189 17.82 -19.17 17.38
CA GLU A 189 18.13 -20.27 18.32
C GLU A 189 19.62 -20.49 18.62
N ASN A 190 20.53 -19.66 18.10
CA ASN A 190 21.94 -19.74 18.45
C ASN A 190 22.26 -18.82 19.64
N ASN A 191 22.57 -19.43 20.80
CA ASN A 191 23.09 -18.79 22.02
C ASN A 191 24.51 -18.17 21.84
N ASP A 192 24.85 -17.73 20.63
CA ASP A 192 26.10 -17.05 20.34
C ASP A 192 26.00 -15.58 20.73
N THR A 193 26.96 -15.10 21.53
CA THR A 193 27.12 -13.68 21.89
C THR A 193 27.73 -12.86 20.72
N SER A 194 27.42 -13.23 19.48
CA SER A 194 27.97 -12.60 18.29
C SER A 194 27.36 -11.20 18.10
N ILE A 195 28.11 -10.32 17.42
CA ILE A 195 27.63 -9.00 17.00
C ILE A 195 26.32 -9.14 16.19
N TYR A 196 26.18 -10.20 15.40
CA TYR A 196 24.97 -10.51 14.65
C TYR A 196 23.75 -10.71 15.57
N THR A 197 23.85 -11.57 16.59
CA THR A 197 22.77 -11.84 17.54
C THR A 197 22.37 -10.56 18.28
N LYS A 198 23.33 -9.71 18.64
CA LYS A 198 23.07 -8.41 19.26
C LYS A 198 22.26 -7.48 18.34
N LEU A 199 22.62 -7.39 17.05
CA LEU A 199 21.89 -6.57 16.08
C LEU A 199 20.46 -7.08 15.85
N ILE A 200 20.27 -8.40 15.83
CA ILE A 200 18.94 -9.03 15.73
C ILE A 200 18.10 -8.68 16.95
N ASN A 201 18.60 -8.91 18.17
CA ASN A 201 17.84 -8.64 19.40
C ASN A 201 17.43 -7.17 19.49
N GLN A 202 18.33 -6.24 19.18
CA GLN A 202 18.00 -4.81 19.18
C GLN A 202 16.98 -4.43 18.08
N MET A 203 17.04 -5.08 16.92
CA MET A 203 16.04 -4.90 15.87
C MET A 203 14.67 -5.43 16.32
N LEU A 204 14.63 -6.59 16.97
CA LEU A 204 13.40 -7.17 17.54
C LEU A 204 12.75 -6.20 18.53
N ASP A 205 13.53 -5.74 19.51
CA ASP A 205 13.07 -4.80 20.56
C ASP A 205 12.44 -3.53 19.95
N VAL A 206 13.09 -2.95 18.94
CA VAL A 206 12.58 -1.74 18.26
C VAL A 206 11.34 -2.07 17.41
N SER A 207 11.36 -3.17 16.67
CA SER A 207 10.27 -3.57 15.77
C SER A 207 8.98 -3.91 16.52
N GLU A 208 9.10 -4.42 17.74
CA GLU A 208 7.97 -4.81 18.60
C GLU A 208 7.48 -3.66 19.49
N SER A 209 8.11 -2.49 19.41
CA SER A 209 7.70 -1.32 20.18
C SER A 209 6.32 -0.80 19.76
N GLY A 210 5.54 -0.32 20.74
CA GLY A 210 4.21 0.26 20.49
C GLY A 210 4.24 1.45 19.53
N GLU A 211 5.30 2.26 19.55
CA GLU A 211 5.47 3.39 18.62
C GLU A 211 5.57 2.93 17.16
N VAL A 212 6.35 1.86 16.90
CA VAL A 212 6.47 1.28 15.56
C VAL A 212 5.15 0.66 15.12
N GLN A 213 4.46 -0.07 16.01
CA GLN A 213 3.15 -0.65 15.72
C GLN A 213 2.10 0.42 15.38
N ASP A 214 2.02 1.50 16.17
CA ASP A 214 1.10 2.60 15.93
C ASP A 214 1.40 3.32 14.61
N LEU A 215 2.69 3.56 14.33
CA LEU A 215 3.13 4.18 13.08
C LEU A 215 2.80 3.31 11.87
N MET A 216 3.04 2.00 11.94
CA MET A 216 2.67 1.06 10.89
C MET A 216 1.16 1.03 10.67
N GLN A 217 0.38 0.93 11.75
CA GLN A 217 -1.08 0.89 11.68
C GLN A 217 -1.64 2.17 11.06
N LYS A 218 -1.07 3.33 11.38
CA LYS A 218 -1.42 4.62 10.77
C LYS A 218 -1.10 4.64 9.28
N ASN A 219 0.06 4.14 8.86
CA ASN A 219 0.43 4.05 7.45
C ASN A 219 -0.50 3.09 6.70
N VAL A 220 -0.80 1.90 7.24
CA VAL A 220 -1.77 0.97 6.63
C VAL A 220 -3.13 1.65 6.39
N ARG A 221 -3.66 2.38 7.38
CA ARG A 221 -4.91 3.13 7.22
C ARG A 221 -4.81 4.18 6.12
N SER A 222 -3.69 4.92 6.07
CA SER A 222 -3.43 5.93 5.04
C SER A 222 -3.37 5.32 3.64
N GLY A 223 -2.80 4.12 3.49
CA GLY A 223 -2.79 3.39 2.22
C GLY A 223 -4.19 3.00 1.74
N PHE A 224 -5.09 2.61 2.66
CA PHE A 224 -6.48 2.35 2.29
C PHE A 224 -7.27 3.61 1.92
N VAL A 225 -6.98 4.74 2.56
CA VAL A 225 -7.54 6.04 2.14
C VAL A 225 -7.10 6.36 0.71
N LEU A 226 -5.80 6.24 0.41
CA LEU A 226 -5.27 6.46 -0.94
C LEU A 226 -5.91 5.53 -1.99
N LEU A 227 -6.15 4.26 -1.63
CA LEU A 227 -6.85 3.31 -2.49
C LEU A 227 -8.29 3.77 -2.78
N MET A 228 -9.00 4.29 -1.78
CA MET A 228 -10.36 4.81 -2.00
C MET A 228 -10.34 6.06 -2.88
N ASP A 229 -9.35 6.93 -2.73
CA ASP A 229 -9.19 8.11 -3.58
C ASP A 229 -9.02 7.72 -5.06
N HIS A 230 -8.19 6.72 -5.34
CA HIS A 230 -8.02 6.15 -6.68
C HIS A 230 -9.32 5.60 -7.26
N ILE A 231 -10.05 4.82 -6.45
CA ILE A 231 -11.29 4.17 -6.89
C ILE A 231 -12.44 5.18 -7.08
N SER A 232 -12.41 6.31 -6.37
CA SER A 232 -13.48 7.32 -6.39
C SER A 232 -13.79 7.86 -7.79
N VAL A 233 -12.79 7.95 -8.67
CA VAL A 233 -12.93 8.47 -10.04
C VAL A 233 -13.95 7.65 -10.83
N TYR A 234 -14.00 6.33 -10.62
CA TYR A 234 -14.91 5.44 -11.35
C TYR A 234 -16.37 5.53 -10.86
N PHE A 235 -16.60 6.03 -9.65
CA PHE A 235 -17.94 6.31 -9.13
C PHE A 235 -18.49 7.66 -9.64
N ASN A 236 -17.63 8.55 -10.14
CA ASN A 236 -18.06 9.78 -10.79
C ASN A 236 -18.58 9.51 -12.20
N ASP A 237 -17.88 8.67 -12.96
CA ASP A 237 -18.24 8.42 -14.37
C ASP A 237 -19.44 7.48 -14.53
N SER A 238 -19.73 6.61 -13.56
CA SER A 238 -20.97 5.81 -13.61
C SER A 238 -22.24 6.67 -13.56
N SER A 239 -22.18 7.85 -12.95
CA SER A 239 -23.33 8.78 -12.90
C SER A 239 -23.60 9.48 -14.24
N LYS A 240 -22.60 9.62 -15.11
CA LYS A 240 -22.75 10.30 -16.41
C LYS A 240 -23.39 9.39 -17.47
N ASN A 241 -23.08 8.09 -17.43
CA ASN A 241 -23.57 7.14 -18.43
C ASN A 241 -25.05 6.76 -18.27
N ASP A 242 -25.64 6.94 -17.08
CA ASP A 242 -27.07 6.67 -16.86
C ASP A 242 -27.97 7.81 -17.39
N ASN A 243 -27.43 9.01 -17.63
CA ASN A 243 -28.18 10.19 -18.09
C ASN A 243 -28.29 10.33 -19.62
N GLU A 244 -27.61 9.50 -20.42
CA GLU A 244 -27.65 9.59 -21.90
C GLU A 244 -28.75 8.73 -22.55
N HIS A 245 -29.49 7.93 -21.77
CA HIS A 245 -30.43 6.96 -22.35
C HIS A 245 -31.88 7.44 -22.53
N ASP A 246 -32.20 8.71 -22.20
CA ASP A 246 -33.60 9.18 -22.13
C ASP A 246 -33.92 10.45 -22.94
N VAL A 247 -33.27 10.65 -24.10
CA VAL A 247 -33.69 11.67 -25.08
C VAL A 247 -33.72 11.09 -26.49
N ARG A 248 -34.74 10.29 -26.79
CA ARG A 248 -35.25 10.10 -28.15
C ARG A 248 -36.77 10.15 -28.16
N ASP A 249 -37.26 11.25 -28.73
CA ASP A 249 -38.47 11.39 -29.56
C ASP A 249 -39.29 12.61 -29.16
N THR A 250 -39.39 13.61 -30.04
CA THR A 250 -40.64 13.94 -30.75
C THR A 250 -40.43 15.11 -31.75
N SER A 251 -40.89 14.84 -32.98
CA SER A 251 -41.07 15.56 -34.25
C SER A 251 -41.11 17.09 -34.42
N HIS A 252 -40.62 17.46 -35.62
CA HIS A 252 -40.86 18.61 -36.51
C HIS A 252 -42.23 19.34 -36.48
N SER A 253 -42.20 20.68 -36.71
CA SER A 253 -42.92 21.37 -37.81
C SER A 253 -42.43 22.82 -38.00
N GLU A 254 -42.47 23.28 -39.25
CA GLU A 254 -41.86 24.49 -39.82
C GLU A 254 -42.78 25.74 -39.83
N GLU A 255 -42.17 26.86 -40.26
CA GLU A 255 -42.70 28.14 -40.78
C GLU A 255 -43.04 29.27 -39.79
N SER A 256 -42.86 30.56 -40.11
CA SER A 256 -41.91 31.33 -40.95
C SER A 256 -42.16 32.83 -40.66
N ASN A 257 -41.17 33.68 -41.01
CA ASN A 257 -41.25 35.14 -41.27
C ASN A 257 -41.25 36.15 -40.10
N VAL A 258 -40.61 37.33 -40.14
CA VAL A 258 -39.44 37.93 -40.82
C VAL A 258 -39.38 39.42 -40.35
N LYS A 259 -38.17 39.97 -40.17
CA LYS A 259 -37.77 41.42 -40.18
C LYS A 259 -38.09 42.34 -38.98
N ASN A 260 -37.05 42.81 -38.27
CA ASN A 260 -36.27 44.00 -38.68
C ASN A 260 -35.03 44.25 -37.79
N SER A 261 -33.98 44.74 -38.45
CA SER A 261 -32.62 44.97 -37.97
C SER A 261 -32.45 46.33 -37.28
N THR A 262 -31.55 46.43 -36.28
CA THR A 262 -30.23 47.11 -36.37
C THR A 262 -29.75 47.62 -35.01
N SER A 263 -28.69 46.98 -34.49
CA SER A 263 -27.50 47.56 -33.82
C SER A 263 -27.66 48.30 -32.47
N THR A 264 -26.88 48.08 -31.41
CA THR A 264 -25.78 47.17 -31.06
C THR A 264 -25.59 47.33 -29.54
N TYR A 265 -25.47 46.21 -28.82
CA TYR A 265 -24.80 45.92 -27.52
C TYR A 265 -25.58 44.78 -26.83
N LEU A 266 -25.41 43.56 -27.35
CA LEU A 266 -25.83 42.27 -26.78
C LEU A 266 -24.83 41.91 -25.66
N GLN A 267 -25.12 41.47 -24.44
CA GLN A 267 -26.12 40.57 -23.87
C GLN A 267 -26.11 39.16 -24.46
N GLU A 268 -25.37 38.26 -23.80
CA GLU A 268 -25.77 36.85 -23.64
C GLU A 268 -25.30 36.35 -22.27
N ALA A 269 -26.29 36.27 -21.38
CA ALA A 269 -26.23 35.48 -20.16
C ALA A 269 -26.56 34.01 -20.52
N THR A 270 -26.35 33.13 -19.55
CA THR A 270 -26.83 31.75 -19.46
C THR A 270 -26.11 30.70 -20.32
N ASN A 271 -24.91 30.30 -19.91
CA ASN A 271 -24.53 28.89 -19.94
C ASN A 271 -24.63 28.34 -18.51
N ASN A 272 -25.85 27.92 -18.14
CA ASN A 272 -26.06 26.99 -17.03
C ASN A 272 -25.52 25.62 -17.48
N GLY A 273 -24.21 25.44 -17.40
CA GLY A 273 -23.63 24.12 -17.23
C GLY A 273 -23.62 23.82 -15.75
N SER A 274 -24.76 23.40 -15.19
CA SER A 274 -24.77 22.81 -13.86
C SER A 274 -23.85 21.60 -13.91
N SER A 275 -22.59 21.73 -13.46
CA SER A 275 -21.89 20.60 -12.88
C SER A 275 -22.73 20.25 -11.66
N GLU A 276 -23.75 19.43 -11.87
CA GLU A 276 -24.51 18.81 -10.80
C GLU A 276 -23.45 18.18 -9.91
N PHE A 277 -23.25 18.74 -8.71
CA PHE A 277 -22.31 18.21 -7.74
C PHE A 277 -22.85 16.84 -7.35
N VAL A 278 -22.39 15.81 -8.06
CA VAL A 278 -22.78 14.43 -7.80
C VAL A 278 -22.23 14.08 -6.43
N ASN A 279 -23.14 13.84 -5.48
CA ASN A 279 -22.73 13.37 -4.17
C ASN A 279 -22.24 11.92 -4.32
N ILE A 280 -20.93 11.73 -4.30
CA ILE A 280 -20.23 10.44 -4.47
C ILE A 280 -20.79 9.36 -3.52
N ASN A 281 -21.29 9.77 -2.34
CA ASN A 281 -21.88 8.84 -1.37
C ASN A 281 -23.27 8.33 -1.78
N LYS A 282 -23.86 8.83 -2.86
CA LYS A 282 -25.16 8.39 -3.39
C LYS A 282 -25.03 7.54 -4.66
N THR A 283 -23.89 7.60 -5.35
CA THR A 283 -23.69 6.78 -6.55
C THR A 283 -23.39 5.34 -6.14
N THR A 284 -24.12 4.40 -6.74
CA THR A 284 -23.95 2.97 -6.48
C THR A 284 -23.46 2.24 -7.72
N MET A 285 -22.65 1.20 -7.53
CA MET A 285 -22.20 0.31 -8.58
C MET A 285 -22.34 -1.14 -8.13
N ALA A 286 -22.77 -2.02 -9.05
CA ALA A 286 -22.86 -3.45 -8.75
C ALA A 286 -21.46 -4.00 -8.46
N LEU A 287 -21.33 -4.87 -7.45
CA LEU A 287 -20.05 -5.44 -7.05
C LEU A 287 -19.30 -6.12 -8.23
N ALA A 288 -20.01 -6.78 -9.13
CA ALA A 288 -19.42 -7.35 -10.35
C ALA A 288 -18.70 -6.31 -11.25
N LYS A 289 -19.16 -5.06 -11.26
CA LYS A 289 -18.50 -3.95 -11.98
C LYS A 289 -17.36 -3.32 -11.17
N ILE A 290 -17.42 -3.38 -9.84
CA ILE A 290 -16.35 -2.90 -8.95
C ILE A 290 -15.13 -3.82 -8.99
N ILE A 291 -15.32 -5.14 -9.11
CA ILE A 291 -14.23 -6.13 -9.10
C ILE A 291 -13.12 -5.81 -10.11
N PRO A 292 -13.40 -5.55 -11.41
CA PRO A 292 -12.37 -5.15 -12.36
C PRO A 292 -11.66 -3.83 -12.00
N ILE A 293 -12.37 -2.87 -11.41
CA ILE A 293 -11.80 -1.58 -10.99
C ILE A 293 -10.79 -1.79 -9.87
N VAL A 294 -11.15 -2.56 -8.85
CA VAL A 294 -10.27 -2.87 -7.71
C VAL A 294 -9.08 -3.71 -8.18
N ASN A 295 -9.32 -4.70 -9.05
CA ASN A 295 -8.24 -5.51 -9.62
C ASN A 295 -7.25 -4.66 -10.44
N GLY A 296 -7.77 -3.69 -11.19
CA GLY A 296 -6.99 -2.75 -11.99
C GLY A 296 -6.11 -1.79 -11.18
N GLN A 297 -6.30 -1.69 -9.85
CA GLN A 297 -5.44 -0.87 -8.99
C GLN A 297 -4.03 -1.46 -8.87
N VAL A 298 -3.89 -2.79 -8.99
CA VAL A 298 -2.60 -3.48 -8.99
C VAL A 298 -2.52 -4.36 -10.25
N PRO A 299 -2.25 -3.75 -11.42
CA PRO A 299 -2.14 -4.49 -12.68
C PRO A 299 -0.92 -5.41 -12.66
N ASP A 300 -0.90 -6.47 -13.46
CA ASP A 300 0.26 -7.36 -13.51
C ASP A 300 1.53 -6.63 -13.97
N ASN A 301 1.40 -5.80 -15.01
CA ASN A 301 2.45 -4.89 -15.46
C ASN A 301 2.32 -3.53 -14.74
N PRO A 302 3.38 -3.01 -14.11
CA PRO A 302 3.34 -1.70 -13.45
C PRO A 302 2.89 -0.58 -14.39
N THR A 303 2.05 0.32 -13.88
CA THR A 303 1.66 1.55 -14.59
C THR A 303 2.01 2.78 -13.76
N PRO A 304 2.22 3.95 -14.39
CA PRO A 304 2.60 5.16 -13.66
C PRO A 304 1.60 5.63 -12.59
N ASN A 305 0.32 5.25 -12.73
CA ASN A 305 -0.76 5.65 -11.83
C ASN A 305 -1.37 4.43 -11.12
N ASP A 306 -0.60 3.36 -10.89
CA ASP A 306 -1.10 2.26 -10.07
C ASP A 306 -0.91 2.53 -8.57
N ILE A 307 -1.76 1.93 -7.74
CA ILE A 307 -1.75 2.19 -6.29
C ILE A 307 -0.43 1.77 -5.65
N ALA A 308 0.27 0.77 -6.22
CA ALA A 308 1.53 0.29 -5.66
C ALA A 308 2.63 1.35 -5.79
N ALA A 309 2.74 1.99 -6.96
CA ALA A 309 3.69 3.07 -7.19
C ALA A 309 3.42 4.28 -6.29
N ASP A 310 2.17 4.75 -6.25
CA ASP A 310 1.79 5.92 -5.44
C ASP A 310 1.97 5.64 -3.95
N TRP A 311 1.58 4.45 -3.49
CA TRP A 311 1.74 4.07 -2.09
C TRP A 311 3.22 3.97 -1.68
N LEU A 312 4.06 3.41 -2.55
CA LEU A 312 5.51 3.36 -2.33
C LEU A 312 6.12 4.76 -2.21
N GLN A 313 5.70 5.69 -3.08
CA GLN A 313 6.13 7.07 -3.01
C GLN A 313 5.70 7.75 -1.69
N HIS A 314 4.45 7.54 -1.26
CA HIS A 314 3.95 8.03 0.02
C HIS A 314 4.81 7.53 1.20
N LEU A 315 5.17 6.25 1.22
CA LEU A 315 6.02 5.65 2.26
C LEU A 315 7.45 6.22 2.27
N ILE A 316 8.06 6.41 1.10
CA ILE A 316 9.42 6.97 0.98
C ILE A 316 9.46 8.42 1.46
N LEU A 317 8.42 9.19 1.17
CA LEU A 317 8.32 10.61 1.53
C LEU A 317 7.74 10.82 2.93
N ASN A 318 7.28 9.77 3.61
CA ASN A 318 6.67 9.88 4.93
C ASN A 318 7.68 10.40 5.98
N ASN A 319 7.40 11.58 6.54
CA ASN A 319 8.26 12.23 7.52
C ASN A 319 8.37 11.45 8.85
N GLU A 320 7.30 10.78 9.29
CA GLU A 320 7.32 10.01 10.53
C GLU A 320 8.20 8.76 10.39
N LEU A 321 8.17 8.08 9.24
CA LEU A 321 9.09 6.96 8.96
C LEU A 321 10.56 7.42 8.85
N LYS A 322 10.80 8.62 8.35
CA LYS A 322 12.15 9.23 8.34
C LYS A 322 12.62 9.59 9.74
N ILE A 323 11.75 10.17 10.56
CA ILE A 323 12.02 10.49 11.96
C ILE A 323 12.31 9.21 12.76
N LEU A 324 11.56 8.13 12.54
CA LEU A 324 11.85 6.82 13.13
C LEU A 324 13.29 6.39 12.85
N GLY A 325 13.69 6.41 11.58
CA GLY A 325 15.06 6.07 11.19
C GLY A 325 16.11 6.98 11.84
N ALA A 326 15.84 8.29 11.93
CA ALA A 326 16.76 9.25 12.51
C ALA A 326 16.94 9.02 14.02
N ASN A 327 15.84 8.76 14.73
CA ASN A 327 15.84 8.46 16.16
C ASN A 327 16.61 7.16 16.46
N ILE A 328 16.37 6.10 15.68
CA ILE A 328 17.09 4.83 15.79
C ILE A 328 18.58 5.05 15.53
N TYR A 329 18.93 5.70 14.42
CA TYR A 329 20.31 5.98 14.09
C TYR A 329 20.98 6.78 15.21
N GLU A 330 20.32 7.82 15.75
CA GLU A 330 20.84 8.61 16.85
C GLU A 330 21.09 7.78 18.11
N ALA A 331 20.15 6.93 18.49
CA ALA A 331 20.25 6.06 19.67
C ALA A 331 21.44 5.10 19.59
N PHE A 332 21.68 4.48 18.43
CA PHE A 332 22.74 3.48 18.26
C PHE A 332 24.10 4.05 17.87
N SER A 333 24.17 5.32 17.47
CA SER A 333 25.42 6.01 17.08
C SER A 333 26.07 6.83 18.20
N CYS A 334 25.37 7.05 19.31
CA CYS A 334 25.93 7.74 20.47
C CYS A 334 26.74 6.78 21.38
N SER A 335 27.87 7.26 21.89
CA SER A 335 28.55 6.63 23.02
C SER A 335 27.68 6.85 24.26
N GLN A 336 27.30 5.78 24.97
CA GLN A 336 26.75 5.94 26.32
C GLN A 336 27.90 6.48 27.16
N SER A 337 27.77 7.73 27.60
CA SER A 337 28.70 8.42 28.49
C SER A 337 28.67 7.84 29.89
#